data_AF-A0A1A2CH30-F1
#
_entry.id   AF-A0A1A2CH30-F1
#
_cell.length_a   1.000
_cell.length_b   1.000
_cell.length_c   1.000
_cell.angle_alpha   90.00
_cell.angle_beta   90.00
_cell.angle_gamma   90.00
#
_symmetry.space_group_name_H-M   'P 1'
#
loop_
_entity.id
_entity.type
_entity.pdbx_description
1 polymer ?
#
loop_
_entity_poly.entity_id
_entity_poly.type
_entity_poly.pdbx_seq_one_letter_code
_entity_poly.pdbx_strand_id
1 'polypeptide(L)'
;MRISHTVVAGLTAVSLVLMADGCSSKPTPATGSRGPAPTSPVAGKPSDYAKLLIQATDIVAPEPFTAGQPTNNPNGQPGVATTFSTQDGVHVIHDTIQVLADGAAATNALNAAKGAQTNTLKHPGTQTANIGTGGTTLTGNALDHSKGVTILMFTEGKAFVTLQFDGPVDSLAPPDFVNDVGQKQDAAVKKGLGG
;
A
#
# COMPACT_ATOMS: atom_id res chain seq x y z
N MET A 1 -20.67 27.92 -31.70
CA MET A 1 -20.30 29.32 -32.06
C MET A 1 -20.66 30.24 -30.89
N ARG A 2 -19.79 31.24 -30.60
CA ARG A 2 -19.82 32.26 -29.51
C ARG A 2 -19.20 31.76 -28.19
N ILE A 3 -17.89 31.87 -27.97
CA ILE A 3 -17.04 33.05 -27.65
C ILE A 3 -17.46 33.73 -26.33
N SER A 4 -16.62 33.67 -25.28
CA SER A 4 -15.88 34.83 -24.74
C SER A 4 -15.11 34.52 -23.46
N HIS A 5 -13.97 35.20 -23.32
CA HIS A 5 -12.84 34.99 -22.43
C HIS A 5 -12.99 35.72 -21.09
N THR A 6 -12.23 35.33 -20.07
CA THR A 6 -11.75 36.27 -19.05
C THR A 6 -10.34 35.89 -18.59
N VAL A 7 -9.41 36.83 -18.78
CA VAL A 7 -8.01 36.82 -18.38
C VAL A 7 -7.91 37.56 -17.03
N VAL A 8 -7.09 37.08 -16.10
CA VAL A 8 -6.61 37.87 -14.95
C VAL A 8 -5.08 37.87 -14.96
N ALA A 9 -4.53 39.06 -15.07
CA ALA A 9 -3.11 39.39 -14.98
C ALA A 9 -2.73 39.77 -13.55
N GLY A 10 -1.49 39.51 -13.14
CA GLY A 10 -0.89 40.03 -11.92
C GLY A 10 0.64 40.13 -12.06
N LEU A 11 1.14 41.36 -12.15
CA LEU A 11 2.54 41.79 -12.27
C LEU A 11 3.19 41.90 -10.87
N THR A 12 4.50 41.68 -10.70
CA THR A 12 5.59 42.67 -10.43
C THR A 12 6.88 41.84 -10.12
N ALA A 13 8.03 41.92 -10.81
CA ALA A 13 9.03 42.98 -11.07
C ALA A 13 10.05 43.22 -9.93
N VAL A 14 11.34 42.92 -10.18
CA VAL A 14 12.53 43.84 -10.19
C VAL A 14 13.85 43.09 -9.89
N SER A 15 14.83 43.41 -10.72
CA SER A 15 16.18 42.84 -10.91
C SER A 15 17.26 43.35 -9.95
N LEU A 16 18.42 42.69 -9.91
CA LEU A 16 19.73 43.35 -9.70
C LEU A 16 20.85 42.57 -10.42
N VAL A 17 21.56 43.29 -11.29
CA VAL A 17 22.82 42.90 -11.97
C VAL A 17 23.93 43.77 -11.36
N LEU A 18 25.10 43.18 -11.10
CA LEU A 18 26.35 43.91 -10.96
C LEU A 18 27.46 43.15 -11.73
N MET A 19 28.05 43.83 -12.71
CA MET A 19 29.33 43.46 -13.33
C MET A 19 30.44 44.29 -12.68
N ALA A 20 31.61 43.68 -12.46
CA ALA A 20 32.83 44.37 -12.11
C ALA A 20 34.03 43.72 -12.83
N ASP A 21 34.68 44.51 -13.68
CA ASP A 21 36.03 44.29 -14.23
C ASP A 21 37.09 44.43 -13.13
N GLY A 22 38.18 43.65 -13.20
CA GLY A 22 39.34 43.82 -12.31
C GLY A 22 40.47 42.81 -12.51
N CYS A 23 41.59 43.29 -13.06
CA CYS A 23 42.85 42.58 -13.34
C CYS A 23 43.62 42.05 -12.11
N SER A 24 44.36 40.95 -12.32
CA SER A 24 45.61 40.47 -11.67
C SER A 24 45.72 40.40 -10.14
N SER A 25 45.71 39.16 -9.61
CA SER A 25 46.62 38.64 -8.56
C SER A 25 46.41 37.13 -8.33
N LYS A 26 47.49 36.32 -8.35
CA LYS A 26 47.47 34.87 -8.02
C LYS A 26 47.05 34.64 -6.56
N PRO A 27 46.26 33.58 -6.30
CA PRO A 27 46.72 32.60 -5.30
C PRO A 27 46.43 31.13 -5.67
N THR A 28 47.36 30.28 -5.25
CA THR A 28 47.36 28.83 -4.96
C THR A 28 46.05 28.02 -5.13
N PRO A 29 46.05 26.85 -5.79
CA PRO A 29 44.93 25.92 -5.69
C PRO A 29 44.97 25.21 -4.32
N ALA A 30 44.01 25.52 -3.45
CA ALA A 30 43.70 24.67 -2.32
C ALA A 30 42.89 23.46 -2.82
N THR A 31 43.43 22.27 -2.65
CA THR A 31 42.74 20.99 -2.84
C THR A 31 41.62 20.86 -1.81
N GLY A 32 40.46 21.42 -2.13
CA GLY A 32 39.22 21.17 -1.41
C GLY A 32 38.65 19.83 -1.84
N SER A 33 38.82 18.80 -1.00
CA SER A 33 38.11 17.53 -1.16
C SER A 33 36.61 17.79 -1.07
N ARG A 34 35.93 17.79 -2.21
CA ARG A 34 34.47 17.68 -2.27
C ARG A 34 34.12 16.27 -1.82
N GLY A 35 33.77 16.14 -0.54
CA GLY A 35 33.09 14.95 -0.04
C GLY A 35 31.80 14.73 -0.84
N PRO A 36 31.40 13.48 -1.13
CA PRO A 36 30.16 13.20 -1.82
C PRO A 36 29.00 13.77 -1.00
N ALA A 37 28.07 14.48 -1.65
CA ALA A 37 26.79 14.81 -1.06
C ALA A 37 26.08 13.52 -0.60
N PRO A 38 25.33 13.55 0.51
CA PRO A 38 24.56 12.38 0.93
C PRO A 38 23.58 12.04 -0.21
N THR A 39 23.77 10.87 -0.81
CA THR A 39 22.78 10.26 -1.66
C THR A 39 21.54 10.03 -0.82
N SER A 40 20.48 10.79 -1.07
CA SER A 40 19.12 10.42 -0.70
C SER A 40 18.91 8.95 -1.05
N PRO A 41 18.16 8.16 -0.25
CA PRO A 41 17.91 6.77 -0.58
C PRO A 41 17.32 6.74 -2.00
N VAL A 42 18.05 6.11 -2.92
CA VAL A 42 17.49 5.73 -4.21
C VAL A 42 16.33 4.82 -3.85
N ALA A 43 15.11 5.31 -4.07
CA ALA A 43 13.94 4.47 -4.18
C ALA A 43 14.36 3.33 -5.12
N GLY A 44 14.43 2.11 -4.58
CA GLY A 44 14.84 0.94 -5.35
C GLY A 44 14.04 0.91 -6.65
N LYS A 45 14.66 0.39 -7.72
CA LYS A 45 13.99 0.06 -8.99
C LYS A 45 12.57 -0.39 -8.71
N PRO A 46 11.55 0.02 -9.50
CA PRO A 46 10.16 -0.40 -9.29
C PRO A 46 10.17 -1.89 -9.03
N SER A 47 10.02 -2.25 -7.77
CA SER A 47 10.13 -3.63 -7.38
C SER A 47 8.86 -4.24 -7.92
N ASP A 48 9.00 -5.29 -8.71
CA ASP A 48 7.84 -6.02 -9.17
C ASP A 48 7.28 -6.77 -7.96
N TYR A 49 6.37 -6.10 -7.26
CA TYR A 49 5.71 -6.61 -6.08
C TYR A 49 4.58 -7.58 -6.45
N ALA A 50 4.21 -7.72 -7.73
CA ALA A 50 3.15 -8.64 -8.14
C ALA A 50 3.43 -10.10 -7.75
N LYS A 51 4.71 -10.49 -7.64
CA LYS A 51 5.12 -11.81 -7.13
C LYS A 51 4.76 -12.08 -5.66
N LEU A 52 4.36 -11.05 -4.91
CA LEU A 52 3.92 -11.17 -3.51
C LEU A 52 2.46 -11.59 -3.42
N LEU A 53 1.66 -11.39 -4.47
CA LEU A 53 0.25 -11.74 -4.50
C LEU A 53 0.09 -13.26 -4.67
N ILE A 54 -0.90 -13.81 -3.98
CA ILE A 54 -1.46 -15.12 -4.36
C ILE A 54 -2.09 -15.08 -5.75
N GLN A 55 -2.27 -16.26 -6.35
CA GLN A 55 -3.01 -16.40 -7.59
C GLN A 55 -4.45 -16.78 -7.31
N ALA A 56 -5.36 -16.51 -8.25
CA ALA A 56 -6.76 -16.91 -8.10
C ALA A 56 -6.93 -18.43 -7.91
N THR A 57 -6.05 -19.23 -8.52
CA THR A 57 -6.01 -20.69 -8.37
C THR A 57 -5.61 -21.15 -6.97
N ASP A 58 -5.00 -20.28 -6.17
CA ASP A 58 -4.64 -20.58 -4.80
C ASP A 58 -5.86 -20.44 -3.85
N ILE A 59 -6.93 -19.76 -4.28
CA ILE A 59 -8.14 -19.55 -3.48
C ILE A 59 -9.06 -20.76 -3.64
N VAL A 60 -9.22 -21.53 -2.57
CA VAL A 60 -10.09 -22.71 -2.56
C VAL A 60 -11.45 -22.32 -2.00
N ALA A 61 -12.43 -22.18 -2.89
CA ALA A 61 -13.81 -21.85 -2.54
C ALA A 61 -14.79 -22.67 -3.40
N PRO A 62 -16.07 -22.80 -2.98
CA PRO A 62 -17.09 -23.47 -3.79
C PRO A 62 -17.25 -22.85 -5.17
N GLU A 63 -17.08 -21.53 -5.26
CA GLU A 63 -17.09 -20.79 -6.52
C GLU A 63 -15.68 -20.30 -6.90
N PRO A 64 -15.34 -20.32 -8.19
CA PRO A 64 -14.03 -19.88 -8.64
C PRO A 64 -13.90 -18.35 -8.54
N PHE A 65 -12.75 -17.91 -8.05
CA PHE A 65 -12.36 -16.51 -8.09
C PHE A 65 -11.60 -16.20 -9.38
N THR A 66 -11.71 -14.96 -9.85
CA THR A 66 -10.90 -14.40 -10.93
C THR A 66 -10.08 -13.24 -10.39
N ALA A 67 -8.82 -13.11 -10.83
CA ALA A 67 -7.94 -12.04 -10.41
C ALA A 67 -8.07 -10.82 -11.34
N GLY A 68 -8.21 -9.64 -10.74
CA GLY A 68 -8.04 -8.37 -11.41
C GLY A 68 -6.57 -8.10 -11.76
N GLN A 69 -6.34 -7.01 -12.50
CA GLN A 69 -4.99 -6.56 -12.81
C GLN A 69 -4.30 -6.04 -11.54
N PRO A 70 -3.09 -6.53 -11.19
CA PRO A 70 -2.31 -6.00 -10.09
C PRO A 70 -2.01 -4.51 -10.26
N THR A 71 -2.24 -3.74 -9.20
CA THR A 71 -1.88 -2.33 -9.12
C THR A 71 -0.58 -2.21 -8.33
N ASN A 72 0.47 -1.70 -8.97
CA ASN A 72 1.74 -1.46 -8.30
C ASN A 72 1.73 -0.15 -7.53
N ASN A 73 2.34 -0.15 -6.35
CA ASN A 73 2.42 0.97 -5.42
C ASN A 73 1.06 1.61 -5.07
N PRO A 74 0.11 0.85 -4.50
CA PRO A 74 -1.23 1.36 -4.19
C PRO A 74 -1.14 2.58 -3.27
N ASN A 75 -1.94 3.61 -3.55
CA ASN A 75 -1.93 4.90 -2.84
C ASN A 75 -0.56 5.61 -2.79
N GLY A 76 0.32 5.32 -3.76
CA GLY A 76 1.68 5.86 -3.81
C GLY A 76 2.65 5.23 -2.81
N GLN A 77 2.23 4.20 -2.07
CA GLN A 77 3.08 3.47 -1.12
C GLN A 77 3.75 2.28 -1.80
N PRO A 78 5.02 1.96 -1.49
CA PRO A 78 5.66 0.78 -2.07
C PRO A 78 4.87 -0.50 -1.75
N GLY A 79 4.57 -1.29 -2.77
CA GLY A 79 3.78 -2.51 -2.58
C GLY A 79 2.95 -2.87 -3.80
N VAL A 80 1.94 -3.72 -3.59
CA VAL A 80 1.01 -4.15 -4.64
C VAL A 80 -0.38 -4.33 -4.07
N ALA A 81 -1.40 -4.12 -4.88
CA ALA A 81 -2.76 -4.54 -4.58
C ALA A 81 -3.37 -5.30 -5.76
N THR A 82 -4.28 -6.22 -5.47
CA THR A 82 -5.18 -6.80 -6.47
C THR A 82 -6.55 -7.08 -5.85
N THR A 83 -7.50 -7.40 -6.71
CA THR A 83 -8.83 -7.81 -6.30
C THR A 83 -9.12 -9.18 -6.89
N PHE A 84 -9.66 -10.09 -6.10
CA PHE A 84 -10.23 -11.34 -6.56
C PHE A 84 -11.74 -11.27 -6.44
N SER A 85 -12.48 -11.66 -7.48
CA SER A 85 -13.95 -11.66 -7.43
C SER A 85 -14.54 -12.93 -8.02
N THR A 86 -15.66 -13.37 -7.45
CA THR A 86 -16.54 -14.37 -8.08
C THR A 86 -17.22 -13.78 -9.31
N GLN A 87 -17.75 -14.65 -10.18
CA GLN A 87 -18.36 -14.24 -11.45
C GLN A 87 -19.58 -13.32 -11.26
N ASP A 88 -20.33 -13.53 -10.18
CA ASP A 88 -21.49 -12.72 -9.81
C ASP A 88 -21.10 -11.40 -9.10
N GLY A 89 -19.83 -11.23 -8.73
CA GLY A 89 -19.32 -10.06 -8.01
C GLY A 89 -19.81 -9.95 -6.57
N VAL A 90 -20.43 -11.00 -6.03
CA VAL A 90 -20.98 -11.01 -4.67
C VAL A 90 -19.90 -11.21 -3.62
N HIS A 91 -18.91 -12.04 -3.93
CA HIS A 91 -17.75 -12.25 -3.09
C HIS A 91 -16.52 -11.60 -3.71
N VAL A 92 -15.89 -10.71 -2.95
CA VAL A 92 -14.74 -9.95 -3.40
C VAL A 92 -13.65 -10.00 -2.33
N ILE A 93 -12.42 -10.26 -2.73
CA ILE A 93 -11.25 -10.24 -1.86
C ILE A 93 -10.33 -9.14 -2.34
N HIS A 94 -10.14 -8.11 -1.54
CA HIS A 94 -9.13 -7.09 -1.77
C HIS A 94 -7.84 -7.51 -1.05
N ASP A 95 -6.79 -7.74 -1.82
CA ASP A 95 -5.46 -8.04 -1.31
C ASP A 95 -4.57 -6.82 -1.51
N THR A 96 -4.06 -6.27 -0.41
CA THR A 96 -3.15 -5.13 -0.42
C THR A 96 -1.93 -5.45 0.43
N ILE A 97 -0.77 -5.38 -0.19
CA ILE A 97 0.53 -5.64 0.42
C ILE A 97 1.35 -4.36 0.34
N GLN A 98 1.68 -3.78 1.47
CA GLN A 98 2.58 -2.64 1.59
C GLN A 98 3.95 -3.12 2.04
N VAL A 99 5.00 -2.70 1.34
CA VAL A 99 6.39 -3.01 1.69
C VAL A 99 7.01 -1.77 2.33
N LEU A 100 7.23 -1.83 3.64
CA LEU A 100 7.71 -0.70 4.42
C LEU A 100 9.23 -0.75 4.62
N ALA A 101 9.78 0.24 5.32
CA ALA A 101 11.23 0.35 5.53
C ALA A 101 11.82 -0.86 6.29
N ASP A 102 11.10 -1.34 7.31
CA ASP A 102 11.50 -2.45 8.18
C ASP A 102 10.27 -3.07 8.87
N GLY A 103 10.50 -4.10 9.69
CA GLY A 103 9.41 -4.78 10.41
C GLY A 103 8.79 -3.98 11.56
N ALA A 104 9.51 -3.01 12.14
CA ALA A 104 8.92 -2.12 13.13
C ALA A 104 7.94 -1.14 12.46
N ALA A 105 8.29 -0.63 11.28
CA ALA A 105 7.39 0.16 10.44
C ALA A 105 6.14 -0.65 10.06
N ALA A 106 6.30 -1.93 9.66
CA ALA A 106 5.18 -2.83 9.37
C ALA A 106 4.25 -3.02 10.57
N THR A 107 4.83 -3.26 11.75
CA THR A 107 4.07 -3.40 13.00
C THR A 107 3.31 -2.12 13.35
N ASN A 108 3.94 -0.96 13.18
CA ASN A 108 3.29 0.33 13.41
C ASN A 108 2.12 0.57 12.43
N ALA A 109 2.29 0.23 11.15
CA ALA A 109 1.22 0.34 10.16
C ALA A 109 0.05 -0.59 10.49
N LEU A 110 0.32 -1.82 10.93
CA LEU A 110 -0.72 -2.76 11.38
C LEU A 110 -1.49 -2.21 12.58
N ASN A 111 -0.82 -1.64 13.58
CA ASN A 111 -1.49 -1.06 14.75
C ASN A 111 -2.30 0.19 14.39
N ALA A 112 -1.80 1.05 13.52
CA ALA A 112 -2.54 2.22 13.03
C ALA A 112 -3.79 1.80 12.24
N ALA A 113 -3.66 0.80 11.37
CA ALA A 113 -4.76 0.31 10.58
C ALA A 113 -5.84 -0.39 11.44
N LYS A 114 -5.47 -1.13 12.50
CA LYS A 114 -6.43 -1.69 13.47
C LYS A 114 -7.37 -0.62 14.02
N GLY A 115 -6.82 0.51 14.45
CA GLY A 115 -7.62 1.64 14.97
C GLY A 115 -8.42 2.39 13.91
N ALA A 116 -7.95 2.41 12.66
CA ALA A 116 -8.69 3.05 11.56
C ALA A 116 -9.93 2.24 11.15
N GLN A 117 -9.80 0.91 11.06
CA GLN A 117 -10.86 0.02 10.58
C GLN A 117 -12.03 -0.11 11.56
N THR A 118 -11.83 0.13 12.86
CA THR A 118 -12.95 0.16 13.82
C THR A 118 -13.93 1.29 13.55
N ASN A 119 -13.52 2.33 12.81
CA ASN A 119 -14.39 3.45 12.43
C ASN A 119 -15.10 3.24 11.08
N THR A 120 -14.75 2.18 10.34
CA THR A 120 -15.32 1.86 9.01
C THR A 120 -16.30 0.69 9.06
N LEU A 121 -16.40 0.00 10.20
CA LEU A 121 -17.28 -1.15 10.40
C LEU A 121 -18.33 -0.86 11.48
N LYS A 122 -19.57 -1.31 11.26
CA LYS A 122 -20.58 -1.38 12.30
C LYS A 122 -20.39 -2.67 13.10
N HIS A 123 -20.44 -2.55 14.43
CA HIS A 123 -20.25 -3.65 15.39
C HIS A 123 -18.97 -4.47 15.12
N PRO A 124 -17.78 -3.85 15.13
CA PRO A 124 -16.55 -4.56 14.81
C PRO A 124 -16.25 -5.67 15.83
N GLY A 125 -16.28 -6.92 15.39
CA GLY A 125 -15.72 -8.05 16.12
C GLY A 125 -14.23 -8.18 15.81
N THR A 126 -13.39 -8.35 16.83
CA THR A 126 -11.93 -8.53 16.66
C THR A 126 -11.51 -9.88 17.21
N GLN A 127 -10.73 -10.63 16.42
CA GLN A 127 -10.17 -11.92 16.81
C GLN A 127 -8.70 -11.99 16.42
N THR A 128 -7.86 -12.62 17.23
CA THR A 128 -6.46 -12.89 16.88
C THR A 128 -6.37 -13.98 15.81
N ALA A 129 -5.46 -13.83 14.86
CA ALA A 129 -5.19 -14.82 13.82
C ALA A 129 -3.74 -15.32 13.94
N ASN A 130 -3.54 -16.63 13.86
CA ASN A 130 -2.20 -17.24 13.84
C ASN A 130 -1.61 -17.20 12.42
N ILE A 131 -1.51 -16.00 11.85
CA ILE A 131 -1.03 -15.74 10.49
C ILE A 131 -0.05 -14.58 10.55
N GLY A 132 1.16 -14.81 10.02
CA GLY A 132 2.27 -13.88 10.14
C GLY A 132 2.52 -13.42 11.59
N THR A 133 3.09 -12.21 11.71
CA THR A 133 3.30 -11.52 12.98
C THR A 133 2.16 -10.55 13.27
N GLY A 134 1.60 -10.62 14.48
CA GLY A 134 0.56 -9.68 14.94
C GLY A 134 -0.81 -9.84 14.27
N GLY A 135 -1.03 -10.99 13.62
CA GLY A 135 -2.22 -11.32 12.85
C GLY A 135 -3.53 -11.07 13.61
N THR A 136 -4.47 -10.41 12.96
CA THR A 136 -5.78 -10.10 13.50
C THR A 136 -6.84 -10.16 12.41
N THR A 137 -8.04 -10.56 12.77
CA THR A 137 -9.22 -10.47 11.93
C THR A 137 -10.20 -9.48 12.55
N LEU A 138 -10.70 -8.55 11.75
CA LEU A 138 -11.81 -7.67 12.09
C LEU A 138 -13.02 -8.08 11.26
N THR A 139 -14.19 -8.12 11.86
CA THR A 139 -15.44 -8.52 11.20
C THR A 139 -16.53 -7.52 11.50
N GLY A 140 -17.44 -7.31 10.58
CA GLY A 140 -18.61 -6.45 10.78
C GLY A 140 -19.30 -6.14 9.47
N ASN A 141 -20.23 -5.20 9.51
CA ASN A 141 -20.91 -4.72 8.30
C ASN A 141 -20.29 -3.40 7.87
N ALA A 142 -20.28 -3.14 6.56
CA ALA A 142 -19.96 -1.82 6.04
C ALA A 142 -20.90 -0.75 6.64
N LEU A 143 -20.43 0.50 6.78
CA LEU A 143 -21.23 1.59 7.39
C LEU A 143 -22.55 1.85 6.67
N ASP A 144 -22.58 1.63 5.36
CA ASP A 144 -23.77 1.75 4.52
C ASP A 144 -24.68 0.51 4.56
N HIS A 145 -24.33 -0.51 5.35
CA HIS A 145 -25.01 -1.81 5.43
C HIS A 145 -25.15 -2.53 4.09
N SER A 146 -24.30 -2.23 3.11
CA SER A 146 -24.36 -2.88 1.79
C SER A 146 -23.82 -4.31 1.78
N LYS A 147 -22.91 -4.63 2.70
CA LYS A 147 -22.13 -5.88 2.70
C LYS A 147 -21.59 -6.26 4.07
N GLY A 148 -21.37 -7.56 4.26
CA GLY A 148 -20.53 -8.11 5.32
C GLY A 148 -19.07 -7.99 4.94
N VAL A 149 -18.22 -7.63 5.91
CA VAL A 149 -16.80 -7.36 5.70
C VAL A 149 -16.01 -8.12 6.76
N THR A 150 -15.03 -8.89 6.29
CA THR A 150 -14.02 -9.52 7.14
C THR A 150 -12.64 -9.05 6.69
N ILE A 151 -11.83 -8.47 7.57
CA ILE A 151 -10.51 -7.92 7.26
C ILE A 151 -9.48 -8.68 8.06
N LEU A 152 -8.65 -9.48 7.39
CA LEU A 152 -7.45 -10.08 7.95
C LEU A 152 -6.27 -9.14 7.73
N MET A 153 -5.53 -8.86 8.80
CA MET A 153 -4.39 -7.97 8.81
C MET A 153 -3.24 -8.63 9.54
N PHE A 154 -2.06 -8.68 8.92
CA PHE A 154 -0.86 -9.25 9.53
C PHE A 154 0.40 -8.60 8.94
N THR A 155 1.53 -8.88 9.57
CA THR A 155 2.84 -8.44 9.07
C THR A 155 3.73 -9.64 8.81
N GLU A 156 4.65 -9.51 7.87
CA GLU A 156 5.66 -10.52 7.57
C GLU A 156 6.96 -9.82 7.17
N GLY A 157 7.95 -9.86 8.07
CA GLY A 157 9.14 -9.01 7.96
C GLY A 157 8.75 -7.54 7.82
N LYS A 158 9.14 -6.91 6.70
CA LYS A 158 8.81 -5.51 6.36
C LYS A 158 7.48 -5.33 5.61
N ALA A 159 6.77 -6.42 5.32
CA ALA A 159 5.48 -6.34 4.65
C ALA A 159 4.34 -6.18 5.66
N PHE A 160 3.39 -5.34 5.32
CA PHE A 160 2.08 -5.26 5.96
C PHE A 160 1.02 -5.68 4.95
N VAL A 161 0.27 -6.72 5.30
CA VAL A 161 -0.75 -7.33 4.44
C VAL A 161 -2.14 -7.02 4.99
N THR A 162 -3.05 -6.67 4.10
CA THR A 162 -4.48 -6.51 4.38
C THR A 162 -5.27 -7.31 3.35
N LEU A 163 -6.00 -8.32 3.82
CA LEU A 163 -6.94 -9.12 3.04
C LEU A 163 -8.35 -8.78 3.52
N GLN A 164 -9.11 -8.07 2.70
CA GLN A 164 -10.50 -7.75 2.99
C GLN A 164 -11.41 -8.64 2.15
N PHE A 165 -12.25 -9.42 2.82
CA PHE A 165 -13.25 -10.30 2.26
C PHE A 165 -14.62 -9.63 2.38
N ASP A 166 -15.14 -9.21 1.25
CA ASP A 166 -16.47 -8.65 1.09
C ASP A 166 -17.42 -9.78 0.67
N GLY A 167 -18.62 -9.79 1.25
CA GLY A 167 -19.69 -10.72 0.92
C GLY A 167 -21.06 -10.06 1.08
N PRO A 168 -22.15 -10.84 0.93
CA PRO A 168 -23.50 -10.34 1.18
C PRO A 168 -23.62 -9.68 2.56
N VAL A 169 -24.56 -8.75 2.70
CA VAL A 169 -24.90 -8.16 4.01
C VAL A 169 -25.18 -9.28 5.03
N ASP A 170 -24.70 -9.09 6.26
CA ASP A 170 -24.81 -10.06 7.36
C ASP A 170 -24.17 -11.45 7.09
N SER A 171 -23.41 -11.59 6.01
CA SER A 171 -22.64 -12.79 5.68
C SER A 171 -21.15 -12.50 5.79
N LEU A 172 -20.53 -12.99 6.86
CA LEU A 172 -19.09 -12.92 7.07
C LEU A 172 -18.36 -14.06 6.36
N ALA A 173 -17.10 -13.83 6.00
CA ALA A 173 -16.26 -14.88 5.43
C ALA A 173 -15.99 -15.97 6.48
N PRO A 174 -16.10 -17.27 6.14
CA PRO A 174 -15.83 -18.35 7.08
C PRO A 174 -14.41 -18.28 7.66
N PRO A 175 -14.19 -18.48 8.98
CA PRO A 175 -12.87 -18.37 9.59
C PRO A 175 -11.82 -19.29 8.96
N ASP A 176 -12.19 -20.53 8.62
CA ASP A 176 -11.28 -21.48 7.98
C ASP A 176 -10.84 -21.03 6.58
N PHE A 177 -11.76 -20.40 5.83
CA PHE A 177 -11.46 -19.84 4.52
C PHE A 177 -10.52 -18.63 4.62
N VAL A 178 -10.79 -17.71 5.55
CA VAL A 178 -9.91 -16.56 5.84
C VAL A 178 -8.51 -17.02 6.25
N ASN A 179 -8.44 -18.08 7.06
CA ASN A 179 -7.18 -18.65 7.50
C ASN A 179 -6.40 -19.30 6.35
N ASP A 180 -7.04 -20.10 5.51
CA ASP A 180 -6.41 -20.75 4.36
C ASP A 180 -5.81 -19.72 3.38
N VAL A 181 -6.61 -18.73 2.97
CA VAL A 181 -6.16 -17.65 2.09
C VAL A 181 -5.03 -16.84 2.75
N GLY A 182 -5.18 -16.50 4.03
CA GLY A 182 -4.17 -15.76 4.78
C GLY A 182 -2.84 -16.49 4.92
N GLN A 183 -2.85 -17.81 5.16
CA GLN A 183 -1.63 -18.62 5.22
C GLN A 183 -0.92 -18.70 3.86
N LYS A 184 -1.67 -18.81 2.77
CA LYS A 184 -1.11 -18.79 1.40
C LYS A 184 -0.49 -17.44 1.08
N GLN A 185 -1.13 -16.35 1.49
CA GLN A 185 -0.61 -15.00 1.33
C GLN A 185 0.65 -14.75 2.16
N ASP A 186 0.69 -15.21 3.41
CA ASP A 186 1.88 -15.18 4.27
C ASP A 186 3.06 -15.94 3.63
N ALA A 187 2.81 -17.15 3.12
CA ALA A 187 3.82 -17.94 2.42
C ALA A 187 4.33 -17.25 1.13
N ALA A 188 3.44 -16.62 0.35
CA ALA A 188 3.82 -15.86 -0.84
C ALA A 188 4.74 -14.68 -0.49
N VAL A 189 4.42 -13.94 0.57
CA VAL A 189 5.24 -12.81 1.05
C VAL A 189 6.60 -13.28 1.56
N LYS A 190 6.64 -14.34 2.40
CA LYS A 190 7.89 -14.97 2.86
C LYS A 190 8.82 -15.30 1.69
N LYS A 191 8.27 -16.02 0.70
CA LYS A 191 9.01 -16.41 -0.50
C LYS A 191 9.47 -15.20 -1.32
N GLY A 192 8.62 -14.19 -1.46
CA GLY A 192 8.87 -13.05 -2.33
C GLY A 192 9.82 -11.99 -1.76
N LEU A 193 9.93 -11.88 -0.44
CA LEU A 193 10.77 -10.91 0.26
C LEU A 193 12.02 -11.49 0.93
N GLY A 194 12.18 -12.82 0.92
CA GLY A 194 13.44 -13.49 1.25
C GLY A 194 13.51 -14.21 2.59
N GLY A 195 12.40 -14.25 3.36
CA GLY A 195 12.33 -14.93 4.67
C GLY A 195 13.11 -14.23 5.78
#